data_AF-A0A960UVG1-F1
#
_entry.id   AF-A0A960UVG1-F1
#
_cell.length_a   1.000
_cell.length_b   1.000
_cell.length_c   1.000
_cell.angle_alpha   90.00
_cell.angle_beta   90.00
_cell.angle_gamma   90.00
#
_symmetry.space_group_name_H-M   'P 1'
#
loop_
_entity.id
_entity.type
_entity.pdbx_description
1 polymer ?
#
loop_
_entity_poly.entity_id
_entity_poly.type
_entity_poly.pdbx_seq_one_letter_code
_entity_poly.pdbx_strand_id
1 'polypeptide(L)'
;MSEKPSFLKKVLLGAAGILLLIIVITIFWTAEPLEMAGPDEYTTLDPEKADQIDWNQITREATGYLQDLLRMRTIRGDEDQVSQYLKKILEKEGIAVRIYKHPQDPSRSSLVAEIIPENLDPELADEGIILTGHSDVVEVNAENWKQPPFSGALVDGKIWGRGAIDMKGHVVMG
;
A
#
# COMPACT_ATOMS: atom_id res chain seq x y z
N MET A 1 -13.59 -26.04 56.69
CA MET A 1 -13.60 -27.28 55.88
C MET A 1 -13.58 -26.86 54.42
N SER A 2 -12.47 -27.09 53.71
CA SER A 2 -12.34 -26.72 52.29
C SER A 2 -12.97 -27.82 51.44
N GLU A 3 -14.11 -27.54 50.79
CA GLU A 3 -14.72 -28.49 49.84
C GLU A 3 -13.80 -28.69 48.64
N LYS A 4 -13.35 -29.93 48.42
CA LYS A 4 -12.60 -30.28 47.22
C LYS A 4 -13.53 -30.12 46.00
N PRO A 5 -13.11 -29.45 44.93
CA PRO A 5 -13.96 -29.25 43.76
C PRO A 5 -14.36 -30.60 43.15
N SER A 6 -15.65 -30.73 42.83
CA SER A 6 -16.22 -31.94 42.23
C SER A 6 -15.52 -32.27 40.91
N PHE A 7 -15.49 -33.56 40.55
CA PHE A 7 -14.86 -34.04 39.31
C PHE A 7 -15.32 -33.24 38.09
N LEU A 8 -16.61 -32.88 38.02
CA LEU A 8 -17.18 -32.06 36.96
C LEU A 8 -16.55 -30.65 36.89
N LYS A 9 -16.30 -30.00 38.04
CA LYS A 9 -15.63 -28.68 38.08
C LYS A 9 -14.19 -28.75 37.56
N LYS A 10 -13.47 -29.84 37.85
CA LYS A 10 -12.09 -30.04 37.36
C LYS A 10 -12.06 -30.27 35.84
N VAL A 11 -12.99 -31.03 35.30
CA VAL A 11 -13.13 -31.26 33.86
C VAL A 11 -13.50 -29.96 33.13
N LEU A 12 -14.45 -29.19 33.67
CA LEU A 12 -14.85 -27.90 33.10
C LEU A 12 -13.72 -26.86 33.15
N LEU A 13 -12.96 -26.76 34.25
CA LEU A 13 -11.78 -25.89 34.32
C LEU A 13 -10.70 -26.31 33.32
N GLY A 14 -10.47 -27.62 33.16
CA GLY A 14 -9.51 -28.15 32.17
C GLY A 14 -9.93 -27.81 30.73
N ALA A 15 -11.21 -28.00 30.39
CA ALA A 15 -11.74 -27.66 29.07
C ALA A 15 -11.69 -26.15 28.79
N ALA A 16 -12.01 -25.31 29.79
CA ALA A 16 -11.88 -23.86 29.66
C ALA A 16 -10.42 -23.43 29.45
N GLY A 17 -9.47 -24.06 30.14
CA GLY A 17 -8.04 -23.81 29.95
C GLY A 17 -7.55 -24.19 28.56
N ILE A 18 -8.00 -25.34 28.02
CA ILE A 18 -7.68 -25.76 26.65
C ILE A 18 -8.28 -24.81 25.62
N LEU A 19 -9.53 -24.39 25.80
CA LEU A 19 -10.18 -23.44 24.90
C LEU A 19 -9.45 -22.09 24.90
N LEU A 20 -9.06 -21.58 26.08
CA LEU A 20 -8.31 -20.34 26.20
C LEU A 20 -6.92 -20.46 25.56
N LEU A 21 -6.25 -21.60 25.71
CA LEU A 21 -4.98 -21.89 25.05
C LEU A 21 -5.13 -21.90 23.52
N ILE A 22 -6.18 -22.53 22.98
CA ILE A 22 -6.47 -22.54 21.53
C ILE A 22 -6.74 -21.12 21.02
N ILE A 23 -7.50 -20.31 21.77
CA ILE A 23 -7.76 -18.91 21.41
C ILE A 23 -6.46 -18.11 21.40
N VAL A 24 -5.61 -18.25 22.42
CA VAL A 24 -4.32 -17.56 22.50
C VAL A 24 -3.41 -17.99 21.35
N ILE A 25 -3.28 -19.30 21.08
CA ILE A 25 -2.49 -19.81 19.96
C ILE A 25 -3.04 -19.27 18.65
N THR A 26 -4.36 -19.26 18.46
CA THR A 26 -4.99 -18.75 17.24
C THR A 26 -4.69 -17.26 17.09
N ILE A 27 -4.86 -16.44 18.13
CA ILE A 27 -4.52 -15.02 18.11
C ILE A 27 -3.05 -14.83 17.72
N PHE A 28 -2.12 -15.51 18.38
CA PHE A 28 -0.68 -15.39 18.11
C PHE A 28 -0.25 -15.96 16.74
N TRP A 29 -1.01 -16.91 16.19
CA TRP A 29 -0.72 -17.51 14.88
C TRP A 29 -1.41 -16.78 13.72
N THR A 30 -2.51 -16.06 13.98
CA THR A 30 -3.19 -15.22 12.98
C THR A 30 -2.77 -13.76 13.01
N ALA A 31 -2.31 -13.27 14.15
CA ALA A 31 -1.74 -11.94 14.28
C ALA A 31 -0.23 -12.05 14.02
N GLU A 32 0.14 -12.23 12.75
CA GLU A 32 1.45 -11.73 12.35
C GLU A 32 1.37 -10.20 12.51
N PRO A 33 2.14 -9.59 13.44
CA PRO A 33 2.22 -8.14 13.46
C PRO A 33 2.70 -7.71 12.08
N LEU A 34 2.05 -6.68 11.50
CA LEU A 34 2.61 -6.03 10.34
C LEU A 34 4.02 -5.60 10.74
N GLU A 35 5.03 -6.20 10.10
CA GLU A 35 6.40 -5.76 10.28
C GLU A 35 6.47 -4.31 9.78
N MET A 36 6.44 -3.39 10.74
CA MET A 36 6.79 -1.99 10.54
C MET A 36 8.26 -1.95 10.10
N ALA A 37 8.59 -1.00 9.22
CA ALA A 37 9.96 -0.86 8.75
C ALA A 37 10.96 -0.69 9.92
N GLY A 38 12.14 -1.28 9.77
CA GLY A 38 13.22 -1.11 10.75
C GLY A 38 13.80 0.31 10.69
N PRO A 39 14.43 0.82 11.76
CA PRO A 39 15.05 2.16 11.80
C PRO A 39 16.04 2.44 10.65
N ASP A 40 16.62 1.38 10.08
CA ASP A 40 17.58 1.37 8.97
C ASP A 40 16.93 1.23 7.58
N GLU A 41 15.62 1.01 7.52
CA GLU A 41 14.84 0.96 6.29
C GLU A 41 14.19 2.29 5.95
N TYR A 42 14.40 3.35 6.71
CA TYR A 42 13.78 4.64 6.45
C TYR A 42 14.62 5.55 5.57
N THR A 43 13.92 6.32 4.75
CA THR A 43 14.52 7.33 3.89
C THR A 43 14.49 8.69 4.56
N THR A 44 15.67 9.30 4.66
CA THR A 44 15.81 10.68 5.10
C THR A 44 15.33 11.65 4.04
N LEU A 45 14.51 12.63 4.46
CA LEU A 45 14.24 13.82 3.65
C LEU A 45 15.42 14.79 3.66
N ASP A 46 15.94 15.10 2.48
CA ASP A 46 16.92 16.17 2.25
C ASP A 46 16.18 17.48 1.92
N PRO A 47 16.12 18.45 2.84
CA PRO A 47 15.39 19.69 2.62
C PRO A 47 16.02 20.57 1.53
N GLU A 48 17.32 20.46 1.24
CA GLU A 48 17.96 21.27 0.21
C GLU A 48 17.56 20.85 -1.21
N LYS A 49 17.15 19.58 -1.40
CA LYS A 49 16.58 19.10 -2.67
C LYS A 49 15.26 19.78 -3.02
N ALA A 50 14.46 20.16 -2.02
CA ALA A 50 13.14 20.75 -2.25
C ALA A 50 13.23 22.12 -2.96
N ASP A 51 14.28 22.89 -2.69
CA ASP A 51 14.47 24.22 -3.30
C ASP A 51 15.02 24.16 -4.74
N GLN A 52 15.43 22.98 -5.21
CA GLN A 52 16.07 22.78 -6.51
C GLN A 52 15.16 22.07 -7.53
N ILE A 53 13.86 21.97 -7.25
CA ILE A 53 12.91 21.21 -8.07
C ILE A 53 12.75 21.84 -9.46
N ASP A 54 13.14 21.11 -10.52
CA ASP A 54 12.73 21.41 -11.89
C ASP A 54 11.31 20.89 -12.13
N TRP A 55 10.33 21.78 -11.96
CA TRP A 55 8.92 21.49 -12.18
C TRP A 55 8.61 20.99 -13.61
N ASN A 56 9.38 21.40 -14.61
CA ASN A 56 9.18 20.91 -15.97
C ASN A 56 9.63 19.46 -16.10
N GLN A 57 10.72 19.07 -15.43
CA GLN A 57 11.16 17.69 -15.36
C GLN A 57 10.14 16.83 -14.62
N ILE A 58 9.74 17.23 -13.41
CA ILE A 58 8.74 16.50 -12.61
C ILE A 58 7.42 16.34 -13.38
N THR A 59 6.96 17.39 -14.08
CA THR A 59 5.75 17.31 -14.91
C THR A 59 5.89 16.26 -16.02
N ARG A 60 7.05 16.17 -16.68
CA ARG A 60 7.31 15.17 -17.73
C ARG A 60 7.35 13.75 -17.15
N GLU A 61 8.00 13.57 -16.01
CA GLU A 61 8.11 12.28 -15.32
C GLU A 61 6.73 11.81 -14.84
N ALA A 62 5.99 12.66 -14.11
CA ALA A 62 4.63 12.37 -13.65
C ALA A 62 3.67 12.07 -14.83
N THR A 63 3.79 12.80 -15.94
CA THR A 63 3.06 12.50 -17.17
C THR A 63 3.38 11.09 -17.66
N GLY A 64 4.66 10.73 -17.75
CA GLY A 64 5.10 9.40 -18.18
C GLY A 64 4.61 8.29 -17.25
N TYR A 65 4.75 8.48 -15.93
CA TYR A 65 4.28 7.53 -14.93
C TYR A 65 2.78 7.31 -15.04
N LEU A 66 1.98 8.38 -15.11
CA LEU A 66 0.54 8.24 -15.26
C LEU A 66 0.19 7.50 -16.57
N GLN A 67 0.84 7.81 -17.68
CA GLN A 67 0.61 7.09 -18.94
C GLN A 67 0.92 5.59 -18.80
N ASP A 68 2.00 5.22 -18.12
CA ASP A 68 2.36 3.82 -17.87
C ASP A 68 1.36 3.12 -16.96
N LEU A 69 0.98 3.75 -15.84
CA LEU A 69 -0.06 3.24 -14.95
C LEU A 69 -1.40 3.03 -15.69
N LEU A 70 -1.77 3.92 -16.62
CA LEU A 70 -3.00 3.77 -17.41
C LEU A 70 -2.95 2.63 -18.42
N ARG A 71 -1.76 2.21 -18.84
CA ARG A 71 -1.58 1.05 -19.73
C ARG A 71 -1.70 -0.28 -18.99
N MET A 72 -1.47 -0.27 -17.67
CA MET A 72 -1.67 -1.42 -16.80
C MET A 72 -3.16 -1.66 -16.56
N ARG A 73 -3.68 -2.77 -17.08
CA ARG A 73 -5.13 -3.07 -17.11
C ARG A 73 -5.58 -3.74 -15.82
N THR A 74 -5.66 -2.97 -14.74
CA THR A 74 -6.00 -3.44 -13.38
C THR A 74 -7.51 -3.48 -13.11
N ILE A 75 -8.28 -4.15 -13.96
CA ILE A 75 -9.75 -4.20 -13.83
C ILE A 75 -10.11 -5.16 -12.70
N ARG A 76 -10.43 -4.62 -11.51
CA ARG A 76 -10.74 -5.38 -10.28
C ARG A 76 -9.71 -6.49 -9.95
N GLY A 77 -8.44 -6.28 -10.26
CA GLY A 77 -7.38 -7.27 -10.11
C GLY A 77 -6.08 -6.85 -10.78
N ASP A 78 -5.08 -7.74 -10.73
CA ASP A 78 -3.74 -7.56 -11.32
C ASP A 78 -2.98 -6.31 -10.83
N GLU A 79 -3.33 -5.76 -9.65
CA GLU A 79 -2.73 -4.56 -9.09
C GLU A 79 -1.22 -4.71 -8.79
N ASP A 80 -0.71 -5.93 -8.66
CA ASP A 80 0.71 -6.20 -8.39
C ASP A 80 1.63 -5.63 -9.46
N GLN A 81 1.21 -5.57 -10.72
CA GLN A 81 2.00 -4.92 -11.77
C GLN A 81 2.24 -3.43 -11.48
N VAL A 82 1.26 -2.75 -10.89
CA VAL A 82 1.35 -1.34 -10.49
C VAL A 82 2.25 -1.22 -9.26
N SER A 83 2.05 -2.05 -8.25
CA SER A 83 2.89 -2.09 -7.05
C SER A 83 4.37 -2.30 -7.40
N GLN A 84 4.68 -3.27 -8.26
CA GLN A 84 6.05 -3.54 -8.69
C GLN A 84 6.65 -2.41 -9.54
N TYR A 85 5.83 -1.69 -10.31
CA TYR A 85 6.28 -0.55 -11.08
C TYR A 85 6.61 0.65 -10.18
N LEU A 86 5.70 1.02 -9.28
CA LEU A 86 5.90 2.10 -8.32
C LEU A 86 7.07 1.82 -7.37
N LYS A 87 7.22 0.57 -6.93
CA LYS A 87 8.37 0.14 -6.13
C LYS A 87 9.70 0.54 -6.78
N LYS A 88 9.88 0.28 -8.08
CA LYS A 88 11.11 0.64 -8.81
C LYS A 88 11.35 2.15 -8.86
N ILE A 89 10.29 2.95 -8.97
CA ILE A 89 10.39 4.41 -8.99
C ILE A 89 10.82 4.90 -7.60
N LEU A 90 10.12 4.46 -6.56
CA LEU A 90 10.37 4.87 -5.18
C LEU A 90 11.76 4.44 -4.70
N GLU A 91 12.16 3.18 -4.92
CA GLU A 91 13.48 2.68 -4.53
C GLU A 91 14.63 3.40 -5.26
N LYS A 92 14.41 3.85 -6.51
CA LYS A 92 15.39 4.67 -7.24
C LYS A 92 15.62 6.03 -6.57
N GLU A 93 14.59 6.58 -5.95
CA GLU A 93 14.67 7.81 -5.15
C GLU A 93 15.12 7.54 -3.70
N GLY A 94 15.47 6.29 -3.39
CA GLY A 94 15.93 5.86 -2.07
C GLY A 94 14.79 5.64 -1.07
N ILE A 95 13.53 5.67 -1.53
CA ILE A 95 12.33 5.44 -0.70
C ILE A 95 12.12 3.94 -0.49
N ALA A 96 12.10 3.50 0.77
CA ALA A 96 11.83 2.10 1.06
C ALA A 96 10.37 1.72 0.85
N VAL A 97 10.17 0.52 0.31
CA VAL A 97 8.86 0.04 -0.14
C VAL A 97 8.64 -1.40 0.27
N ARG A 98 7.48 -1.64 0.90
CA ARG A 98 6.95 -2.97 1.23
C ARG A 98 5.74 -3.27 0.34
N ILE A 99 5.66 -4.49 -0.17
CA ILE A 99 4.52 -4.98 -0.97
C ILE A 99 3.85 -6.11 -0.21
N TYR A 100 2.57 -5.94 0.09
CA TYR A 100 1.72 -6.95 0.73
C TYR A 100 0.84 -7.61 -0.31
N LYS A 101 1.12 -8.88 -0.60
CA LYS A 101 0.33 -9.66 -1.57
C LYS A 101 -0.90 -10.27 -0.92
N HIS A 102 -2.01 -10.31 -1.64
CA HIS A 102 -3.20 -11.00 -1.17
C HIS A 102 -2.93 -12.52 -1.10
N PRO A 103 -3.21 -13.20 0.03
CA PRO A 103 -2.80 -14.60 0.23
C PRO A 103 -3.39 -15.59 -0.78
N GLN A 104 -4.58 -15.29 -1.29
CA GLN A 104 -5.30 -16.17 -2.23
C GLN A 104 -5.12 -15.75 -3.68
N ASP A 105 -4.65 -14.53 -3.93
CA ASP A 105 -4.49 -13.99 -5.27
C ASP A 105 -3.27 -13.06 -5.32
N PRO A 106 -2.07 -13.62 -5.56
CA PRO A 106 -0.82 -12.85 -5.57
C PRO A 106 -0.71 -11.81 -6.68
N SER A 107 -1.66 -11.79 -7.63
CA SER A 107 -1.80 -10.73 -8.64
C SER A 107 -2.33 -9.43 -8.03
N ARG A 108 -2.94 -9.51 -6.85
CA ARG A 108 -3.45 -8.36 -6.09
C ARG A 108 -2.47 -8.06 -4.96
N SER A 109 -2.01 -6.82 -4.89
CA SER A 109 -1.13 -6.38 -3.81
C SER A 109 -1.35 -4.93 -3.46
N SER A 110 -1.03 -4.61 -2.21
CA SER A 110 -0.90 -3.24 -1.71
C SER A 110 0.56 -2.88 -1.60
N LEU A 111 0.89 -1.63 -1.89
CA LEU A 111 2.21 -1.06 -1.70
C LEU A 111 2.16 -0.08 -0.52
N VAL A 112 3.15 -0.16 0.37
CA VAL A 112 3.37 0.80 1.45
C VAL A 112 4.77 1.34 1.32
N ALA A 113 4.89 2.67 1.35
CA ALA A 113 6.16 3.38 1.36
C ALA A 113 6.18 4.30 2.59
N GLU A 114 7.29 4.31 3.30
CA GLU A 114 7.45 5.06 4.55
C GLU A 114 8.67 5.97 4.46
N ILE A 115 8.50 7.22 4.90
CA ILE A 115 9.56 8.23 4.94
C ILE A 115 9.60 8.73 6.38
N ILE A 116 10.77 8.62 7.03
CA ILE A 116 10.98 9.14 8.38
C ILE A 116 12.08 10.20 8.35
N PRO A 117 11.84 11.42 8.86
CA PRO A 117 12.87 12.44 8.95
C PRO A 117 14.04 12.00 9.85
N GLU A 118 15.29 12.29 9.44
CA GLU A 118 16.50 11.98 10.25
C GLU A 118 16.45 12.61 11.64
N ASN A 119 15.88 13.81 11.75
CA ASN A 119 15.82 14.59 12.97
C ASN A 119 14.36 14.76 13.42
N LEU A 120 13.59 13.67 13.40
CA LEU A 120 12.22 13.67 13.91
C LEU A 120 12.23 14.09 15.39
N ASP A 121 11.49 15.15 15.70
CA ASP A 121 11.27 15.57 17.09
C ASP A 121 10.59 14.42 17.85
N PRO A 122 11.15 13.94 18.98
CA PRO A 122 10.52 12.89 19.77
C PRO A 122 9.08 13.20 20.19
N GLU A 123 8.70 14.49 20.29
CA GLU A 123 7.32 14.88 20.58
C GLU A 123 6.36 14.63 19.40
N LEU A 124 6.89 14.58 18.17
CA LEU A 124 6.15 14.29 16.93
C LEU A 124 6.22 12.81 16.53
N ALA A 125 6.82 11.94 17.34
CA ALA A 125 6.99 10.52 17.00
C ALA A 125 5.68 9.76 16.75
N ASP A 126 4.59 10.21 17.36
CA ASP A 126 3.23 9.66 17.20
C ASP A 126 2.39 10.45 16.16
N GLU A 127 2.96 11.48 15.54
CA GLU A 127 2.30 12.29 14.50
C GLU A 127 2.74 11.84 13.09
N GLY A 128 1.79 11.78 12.17
CA GLY A 128 2.08 11.34 10.80
C GLY A 128 0.96 11.68 9.81
N ILE A 129 1.34 11.71 8.53
CA ILE A 129 0.40 11.88 7.42
C ILE A 129 0.41 10.59 6.61
N ILE A 130 -0.78 10.04 6.35
CA ILE A 130 -0.96 8.93 5.43
C ILE A 130 -1.52 9.47 4.12
N LEU A 131 -0.76 9.29 3.05
CA LEU A 131 -1.26 9.45 1.69
C LEU A 131 -1.72 8.09 1.20
N THR A 132 -2.94 8.02 0.68
CA THR A 132 -3.56 6.76 0.27
C THR A 132 -4.27 6.91 -1.07
N GLY A 133 -4.27 5.83 -1.84
CA GLY A 133 -4.98 5.73 -3.09
C GLY A 133 -5.11 4.28 -3.53
N HIS A 134 -5.89 4.06 -4.58
CA HIS A 134 -6.07 2.75 -5.20
C HIS A 134 -5.69 2.77 -6.68
N SER A 135 -5.22 1.63 -7.17
CA SER A 135 -4.79 1.45 -8.55
C SER A 135 -5.69 0.53 -9.36
N ASP A 136 -6.64 -0.16 -8.73
CA ASP A 136 -7.67 -0.91 -9.45
C ASP A 136 -8.64 0.04 -10.16
N VAL A 137 -9.25 -0.45 -11.22
CA VAL A 137 -10.21 0.32 -12.01
C VAL A 137 -11.44 -0.51 -12.32
N VAL A 138 -12.54 0.19 -12.60
CA VAL A 138 -13.79 -0.42 -13.06
C VAL A 138 -13.72 -0.83 -14.53
N GLU A 139 -14.69 -1.65 -14.93
CA GLU A 139 -14.90 -2.08 -16.30
C GLU A 139 -15.11 -0.90 -17.26
N VAL A 140 -14.89 -1.16 -18.54
CA VAL A 140 -15.02 -0.14 -19.58
C VAL A 140 -15.53 -0.77 -20.88
N ASN A 141 -16.48 -0.10 -21.53
CA ASN A 141 -16.83 -0.39 -22.91
C ASN A 141 -15.98 0.51 -23.82
N ALA A 142 -15.03 -0.08 -24.54
CA ALA A 142 -14.10 0.65 -25.41
C ALA A 142 -14.79 1.39 -26.57
N GLU A 143 -15.96 0.94 -27.02
CA GLU A 143 -16.70 1.56 -28.14
C GLU A 143 -17.18 2.98 -27.80
N ASN A 144 -17.38 3.27 -26.51
CA ASN A 144 -17.82 4.59 -26.04
C ASN A 144 -16.68 5.60 -25.89
N TRP A 145 -15.45 5.23 -26.24
CA TRP A 145 -14.27 6.06 -26.00
C TRP A 145 -13.69 6.65 -27.28
N LYS A 146 -13.36 7.94 -27.23
CA LYS A 146 -12.65 8.64 -28.31
C LYS A 146 -11.18 8.23 -28.42
N GLN A 147 -10.58 7.84 -27.30
CA GLN A 147 -9.21 7.33 -27.20
C GLN A 147 -9.25 5.98 -26.51
N PRO A 148 -8.47 4.97 -26.93
CA PRO A 148 -8.52 3.65 -26.29
C PRO A 148 -8.30 3.79 -24.77
N PRO A 149 -9.17 3.18 -23.94
CA PRO A 149 -9.24 3.50 -22.51
C PRO A 149 -7.97 3.16 -21.73
N PHE A 150 -7.10 2.29 -22.24
CA PHE A 150 -5.83 1.92 -21.61
C PHE A 150 -4.62 2.35 -22.45
N SER A 151 -4.77 3.37 -23.31
CA SER A 151 -3.65 3.88 -24.12
C SER A 151 -2.73 4.84 -23.35
N GLY A 152 -3.29 5.60 -22.40
CA GLY A 152 -2.62 6.75 -21.80
C GLY A 152 -2.37 7.86 -22.84
N ALA A 153 -3.25 8.05 -23.82
CA ALA A 153 -3.01 9.01 -24.90
C ALA A 153 -2.97 10.45 -24.37
N LEU A 154 -1.92 11.21 -24.71
CA LEU A 154 -1.84 12.65 -24.45
C LEU A 154 -2.34 13.40 -25.68
N VAL A 155 -3.51 14.03 -25.57
CA VAL A 155 -4.19 14.73 -26.67
C VAL A 155 -4.64 16.09 -26.16
N ASP A 156 -4.24 17.16 -26.85
CA ASP A 156 -4.57 18.55 -26.51
C ASP A 156 -4.26 18.92 -25.05
N GLY A 157 -3.10 18.47 -24.55
CA GLY A 157 -2.65 18.71 -23.18
C GLY A 157 -3.40 17.92 -22.12
N LYS A 158 -4.20 16.91 -22.50
CA LYS A 158 -4.95 16.05 -21.57
C LYS A 158 -4.56 14.59 -21.75
N ILE A 159 -4.36 13.89 -20.65
CA ILE A 159 -4.13 12.44 -20.67
C ILE A 159 -5.47 11.72 -20.62
N TRP A 160 -5.71 10.84 -21.58
CA TRP A 160 -6.92 10.04 -21.69
C TRP A 160 -6.65 8.62 -21.23
N GLY A 161 -7.45 8.14 -20.28
CA GLY A 161 -7.48 6.73 -19.90
C GLY A 161 -8.40 6.43 -18.72
N ARG A 162 -8.85 5.18 -18.63
CA ARG A 162 -9.53 4.61 -17.46
C ARG A 162 -8.52 4.54 -16.32
N GLY A 163 -8.84 5.22 -15.22
CA GLY A 163 -7.94 5.36 -14.09
C GLY A 163 -7.35 6.77 -13.95
N ALA A 164 -7.42 7.61 -14.99
CA ALA A 164 -6.68 8.87 -15.03
C ALA A 164 -7.08 9.83 -13.91
N ILE A 165 -8.39 9.95 -13.67
CA ILE A 165 -8.94 10.71 -12.55
C ILE A 165 -9.14 9.82 -11.32
N ASP A 166 -9.64 8.59 -11.52
CA ASP A 166 -10.07 7.66 -10.48
C ASP A 166 -9.28 6.33 -10.52
N MET A 167 -8.19 6.19 -9.75
CA MET A 167 -7.48 7.31 -9.11
C MET A 167 -5.96 7.29 -9.33
N LYS A 168 -5.50 6.65 -10.41
CA LYS A 168 -4.07 6.53 -10.77
C LYS A 168 -3.37 7.89 -10.91
N GLY A 169 -4.09 8.94 -11.30
CA GLY A 169 -3.54 10.30 -11.32
C GLY A 169 -3.17 10.82 -9.93
N HIS A 170 -4.00 10.53 -8.92
CA HIS A 170 -3.70 10.87 -7.54
C HIS A 170 -2.55 10.03 -6.98
N VAL A 171 -2.47 8.75 -7.36
CA VAL A 171 -1.35 7.86 -6.96
C VAL A 171 0.01 8.37 -7.46
N VAL A 172 0.05 9.08 -8.60
CA VAL A 172 1.29 9.63 -9.15
C VAL A 172 1.64 10.98 -8.53
N MET A 173 0.67 11.75 -8.05
CA MET A 173 0.88 13.13 -7.56
C MET A 173 0.87 13.30 -6.05
N GLY A 174 0.22 12.39 -5.31
CA GLY A 174 0.08 12.44 -3.85
C GLY A 174 1.11 11.56 -3.18
#